data_AF-A0A960SW12-F1
#
_entry.id   AF-A0A960SW12-F1
#
_cell.length_a   1.000
_cell.length_b   1.000
_cell.length_c   1.000
_cell.angle_alpha   90.00
_cell.angle_beta   90.00
_cell.angle_gamma   90.00
#
_symmetry.space_group_name_H-M   'P 1'
#
loop_
_entity.id
_entity.type
_entity.pdbx_description
1 polymer ?
#
loop_
_entity_poly.entity_id
_entity_poly.type
_entity_poly.pdbx_seq_one_letter_code
_entity_poly.pdbx_strand_id
1 'polypeptide(L)'
;MFKTTLLAGAAGLLVSLISSGRSAAADAPLRIRAYLHDPVKPMAELYVADPSGSAEKLQLVMGNLSNGQNVVPSNGSIVLYSKPFQNAAEAKESAICSAKVPSKAKSAIIVIVGMPPGTEPAYKMVVLDDGPSAFPKGESRALSLIPVEAAIEIGEHKLPLESGKICKIPAVKRKNDFNMAQTNFYYRNEERWVPFTERQMQYLEDYRRIFVVHVTPGAVAPTVTSIVDVAPATVPKEPG
;
A
#
# COMPACT_ATOMS: atom_id res chain seq x y z
N MET A 1 -24.74 45.61 -12.05
CA MET A 1 -25.32 44.74 -13.11
C MET A 1 -24.19 44.22 -13.98
N PHE A 2 -23.71 43.01 -13.71
CA PHE A 2 -22.90 42.23 -14.65
C PHE A 2 -23.34 40.78 -14.49
N LYS A 3 -23.98 40.24 -15.54
CA LYS A 3 -24.41 38.85 -15.61
C LYS A 3 -23.23 38.02 -16.11
N THR A 4 -22.69 37.15 -15.27
CA THR A 4 -21.69 36.16 -15.68
C THR A 4 -22.38 34.81 -15.83
N THR A 5 -22.58 34.41 -17.08
CA THR A 5 -23.10 33.12 -17.49
C THR A 5 -22.00 32.05 -17.33
N LEU A 6 -22.18 31.07 -16.45
CA LEU A 6 -21.31 29.89 -16.39
C LEU A 6 -21.95 28.76 -17.21
N LEU A 7 -21.28 28.35 -18.30
CA LEU A 7 -21.66 27.17 -19.08
C LEU A 7 -21.30 25.90 -18.31
N ALA A 8 -22.29 25.01 -18.15
CA ALA A 8 -22.10 23.64 -17.70
C ALA A 8 -21.50 22.80 -18.84
N GLY A 9 -20.27 22.33 -18.66
CA GLY A 9 -19.64 21.33 -19.53
C GLY A 9 -19.84 19.93 -18.95
N ALA A 10 -20.87 19.23 -19.40
CA ALA A 10 -21.06 17.81 -19.11
C ALA A 10 -20.18 16.98 -20.07
N ALA A 11 -19.03 16.51 -19.59
CA ALA A 11 -18.20 15.54 -20.31
C ALA A 11 -18.80 14.14 -20.15
N GLY A 12 -19.55 13.69 -21.16
CA GLY A 12 -20.08 12.32 -21.22
C GLY A 12 -18.96 11.32 -21.50
N LEU A 13 -18.75 10.38 -20.58
CA LEU A 13 -17.88 9.22 -20.78
C LEU A 13 -18.65 8.15 -21.56
N LEU A 14 -18.45 8.09 -22.89
CA LEU A 14 -18.91 6.95 -23.68
C LEU A 14 -17.87 5.81 -23.55
N VAL A 15 -18.23 4.75 -22.83
CA VAL A 15 -17.47 3.49 -22.81
C VAL A 15 -18.08 2.55 -23.83
N SER A 16 -17.45 2.43 -25.00
CA SER A 16 -17.77 1.39 -25.97
C SER A 16 -17.19 0.05 -25.52
N LEU A 17 -18.04 -0.86 -25.03
CA LEU A 17 -17.70 -2.25 -24.77
C LEU A 17 -17.95 -3.08 -26.03
N ILE A 18 -16.93 -3.21 -26.88
CA ILE A 18 -16.90 -4.28 -27.89
C ILE A 18 -16.36 -5.53 -27.19
N SER A 19 -17.26 -6.46 -26.87
CA SER A 19 -16.95 -7.78 -26.32
C SER A 19 -16.35 -8.68 -27.41
N SER A 20 -15.03 -8.57 -27.60
CA SER A 20 -14.28 -9.62 -28.28
C SER A 20 -14.06 -10.76 -27.30
N GLY A 21 -14.69 -11.91 -27.57
CA GLY A 21 -14.61 -13.15 -26.78
C GLY A 21 -13.22 -13.79 -26.75
N ARG A 22 -12.24 -13.10 -26.17
CA ARG A 22 -11.12 -13.77 -25.52
C ARG A 22 -11.69 -14.37 -24.25
N SER A 23 -11.70 -15.71 -24.19
CA SER A 23 -11.68 -16.40 -22.91
C SER A 23 -10.49 -15.82 -22.15
N ALA A 24 -10.76 -14.90 -21.22
CA ALA A 24 -9.74 -14.36 -20.35
C ALA A 24 -9.18 -15.58 -19.64
N ALA A 25 -7.93 -15.94 -19.93
CA ALA A 25 -7.23 -16.91 -19.11
C ALA A 25 -7.42 -16.43 -17.67
N ALA A 26 -8.11 -17.25 -16.86
CA ALA A 26 -8.43 -16.85 -15.49
C ALA A 26 -7.12 -16.42 -14.83
N ASP A 27 -7.09 -15.17 -14.35
CA ASP A 27 -5.90 -14.62 -13.72
C ASP A 27 -5.50 -15.58 -12.58
N ALA A 28 -4.23 -15.98 -12.55
CA ALA A 28 -3.76 -16.95 -11.56
C ALA A 28 -3.99 -16.39 -10.14
N PRO A 29 -4.37 -17.23 -9.16
CA PRO A 29 -4.54 -16.79 -7.77
C PRO A 29 -3.28 -16.09 -7.25
N LEU A 30 -3.48 -14.93 -6.63
CA LEU A 30 -2.44 -14.12 -6.01
C LEU A 30 -2.60 -14.18 -4.49
N ARG A 31 -1.52 -14.46 -3.76
CA ARG A 31 -1.54 -14.38 -2.29
C ARG A 31 -1.25 -12.94 -1.84
N ILE A 32 -2.20 -12.27 -1.22
CA ILE A 32 -2.03 -10.90 -0.73
C ILE A 32 -1.92 -10.84 0.80
N ARG A 33 -1.16 -9.87 1.29
CA ARG A 33 -1.25 -9.36 2.66
C ARG A 33 -1.57 -7.88 2.60
N ALA A 34 -2.42 -7.38 3.48
CA ALA A 34 -2.90 -6.01 3.42
C ALA A 34 -2.64 -5.25 4.73
N TYR A 35 -2.36 -3.97 4.60
CA TYR A 35 -2.33 -3.00 5.69
C TYR A 35 -3.24 -1.82 5.34
N LEU A 36 -4.14 -1.46 6.26
CA LEU A 36 -5.00 -0.29 6.12
C LEU A 36 -4.39 0.89 6.88
N HIS A 37 -4.04 1.92 6.13
CA HIS A 37 -3.69 3.25 6.59
C HIS A 37 -4.87 4.20 6.41
N ASP A 38 -5.83 4.16 7.32
CA ASP A 38 -6.93 5.11 7.37
C ASP A 38 -7.14 5.57 8.82
N PRO A 39 -6.64 6.76 9.20
CA PRO A 39 -6.81 7.28 10.55
C PRO A 39 -8.27 7.66 10.86
N VAL A 40 -9.11 7.87 9.85
CA VAL A 40 -10.53 8.23 10.02
C VAL A 40 -11.39 6.97 10.19
N LYS A 41 -11.07 5.90 9.44
CA LYS A 41 -11.78 4.62 9.47
C LYS A 41 -10.80 3.44 9.58
N PRO A 42 -10.11 3.28 10.73
CA PRO A 42 -9.06 2.26 10.90
C PRO A 42 -9.55 0.82 10.81
N MET A 43 -10.87 0.61 10.86
CA MET A 43 -11.55 -0.68 10.82
C MET A 43 -12.58 -0.73 9.68
N ALA A 44 -12.26 -0.14 8.52
CA ALA A 44 -13.12 -0.21 7.36
C ALA A 44 -13.35 -1.66 6.90
N GLU A 45 -14.61 -2.02 6.62
CA GLU A 45 -14.93 -3.28 5.98
C GLU A 45 -14.67 -3.16 4.48
N LEU A 46 -13.65 -3.86 4.02
CA LEU A 46 -13.24 -3.93 2.62
C LEU A 46 -13.33 -5.37 2.16
N TYR A 47 -13.62 -5.55 0.88
CA TYR A 47 -13.80 -6.85 0.26
C TYR A 47 -12.90 -6.97 -0.98
N VAL A 48 -12.56 -8.21 -1.34
CA VAL A 48 -11.77 -8.60 -2.51
C VAL A 48 -12.45 -9.78 -3.20
N ALA A 49 -12.14 -10.00 -4.47
CA ALA A 49 -12.62 -11.20 -5.18
C ALA A 49 -11.78 -12.42 -4.79
N ASP A 50 -12.45 -13.49 -4.36
CA ASP A 50 -11.84 -14.78 -4.07
C ASP A 50 -11.65 -15.63 -5.37
N PRO A 51 -11.03 -16.82 -5.28
CA PRO A 51 -10.91 -17.73 -6.42
C PRO A 51 -12.22 -18.25 -7.03
N SER A 52 -13.34 -18.17 -6.31
CA SER A 52 -14.66 -18.51 -6.85
C SER A 52 -15.29 -17.35 -7.65
N GLY A 53 -14.69 -16.15 -7.58
CA GLY A 53 -15.24 -14.94 -8.16
C GLY A 53 -16.29 -14.26 -7.26
N SER A 54 -16.40 -14.67 -6.00
CA SER A 54 -17.29 -14.07 -5.00
C SER A 54 -16.53 -13.06 -4.14
N ALA A 55 -17.24 -12.17 -3.47
CA ALA A 55 -16.62 -11.26 -2.50
C ALA A 55 -16.25 -11.98 -1.21
N GLU A 56 -15.00 -11.82 -0.79
CA GLU A 56 -14.52 -12.21 0.53
C GLU A 56 -14.08 -10.96 1.30
N LYS A 57 -14.38 -10.91 2.60
CA LYS A 57 -13.92 -9.82 3.48
C LYS A 57 -12.39 -9.86 3.58
N LEU A 58 -11.77 -8.70 3.44
CA LEU A 58 -10.33 -8.54 3.60
C LEU A 58 -9.97 -8.65 5.09
N GLN A 59 -9.05 -9.55 5.43
CA GLN A 59 -8.70 -9.87 6.82
C GLN A 59 -7.73 -8.86 7.46
N LEU A 60 -8.11 -7.59 7.53
CA LEU A 60 -7.26 -6.51 8.03
C LEU A 60 -6.91 -6.68 9.52
N VAL A 61 -5.66 -6.35 9.87
CA VAL A 61 -5.15 -6.33 11.25
C VAL A 61 -4.75 -4.90 11.60
N MET A 62 -5.27 -4.39 12.71
CA MET A 62 -4.97 -3.02 13.14
C MET A 62 -3.46 -2.87 13.41
N GLY A 63 -2.83 -1.92 12.73
CA GLY A 63 -1.42 -1.60 12.92
C GLY A 63 -0.42 -2.63 12.36
N ASN A 64 -0.87 -3.67 11.66
CA ASN A 64 0.03 -4.69 11.11
C ASN A 64 -0.45 -5.20 9.74
N LEU A 65 0.39 -5.99 9.06
CA LEU A 65 -0.04 -6.75 7.88
C LEU A 65 -1.01 -7.85 8.28
N SER A 66 -2.02 -8.07 7.44
CA SER A 66 -2.88 -9.25 7.53
C SER A 66 -2.10 -10.55 7.34
N ASN A 67 -2.74 -11.66 7.70
CA ASN A 67 -2.37 -12.96 7.18
C ASN A 67 -2.54 -13.00 5.65
N GLY A 68 -1.86 -13.96 5.01
CA GLY A 68 -1.94 -14.12 3.56
C GLY A 68 -3.31 -14.67 3.13
N GLN A 69 -3.99 -13.93 2.26
CA GLN A 69 -5.30 -14.25 1.69
C GLN A 69 -5.16 -14.46 0.18
N ASN A 70 -5.81 -15.47 -0.39
CA ASN A 70 -5.77 -15.71 -1.84
C ASN A 70 -6.86 -14.89 -2.53
N VAL A 71 -6.51 -14.17 -3.58
CA VAL A 71 -7.44 -13.36 -4.38
C VAL A 71 -7.25 -13.64 -5.86
N VAL A 72 -8.25 -13.30 -6.66
CA VAL A 72 -8.13 -13.30 -8.12
C VAL A 72 -8.07 -11.87 -8.62
N PRO A 73 -6.93 -11.44 -9.21
CA PRO A 73 -6.86 -10.18 -9.91
C PRO A 73 -7.91 -10.10 -11.03
N SER A 74 -8.43 -8.90 -11.29
CA SER A 74 -9.27 -8.62 -12.44
C SER A 74 -8.45 -7.81 -13.44
N ASN A 75 -8.15 -8.41 -14.60
CA ASN A 75 -7.32 -7.80 -15.64
C ASN A 75 -5.94 -7.38 -15.10
N GLY A 76 -5.30 -8.27 -14.33
CA GLY A 76 -4.01 -8.01 -13.70
C GLY A 76 -4.01 -6.91 -12.62
N SER A 77 -5.18 -6.56 -12.07
CA SER A 77 -5.32 -5.59 -10.99
C SER A 77 -6.05 -6.18 -9.80
N ILE A 78 -5.63 -5.84 -8.59
CA ILE A 78 -6.46 -6.07 -7.39
C ILE A 78 -7.53 -4.99 -7.36
N VAL A 79 -8.76 -5.36 -7.06
CA VAL A 79 -9.90 -4.45 -6.90
C VAL A 79 -10.41 -4.58 -5.47
N LEU A 80 -10.60 -3.45 -4.80
CA LEU A 80 -11.27 -3.39 -3.51
C LEU A 80 -12.74 -3.01 -3.70
N TYR A 81 -13.58 -3.62 -2.89
CA TYR A 81 -15.02 -3.42 -2.90
C TYR A 81 -15.50 -2.95 -1.52
N SER A 82 -16.53 -2.10 -1.51
CA SER A 82 -17.12 -1.54 -0.30
C SER A 82 -18.17 -2.45 0.35
N LYS A 83 -18.65 -3.47 -0.38
CA LYS A 83 -19.73 -4.36 0.03
C LYS A 83 -19.47 -5.75 -0.56
N PRO A 84 -20.03 -6.82 0.04
CA PRO A 84 -20.03 -8.13 -0.58
C PRO A 84 -20.83 -8.12 -1.89
N PHE A 85 -20.49 -9.02 -2.80
CA PHE A 85 -21.16 -9.25 -4.09
C PHE A 85 -21.14 -10.74 -4.44
N GLN A 86 -22.10 -11.16 -5.25
CA GLN A 86 -22.20 -12.54 -5.77
C GLN A 86 -22.09 -12.63 -7.30
N ASN A 87 -22.17 -11.49 -8.00
CA ASN A 87 -22.11 -11.44 -9.46
C ASN A 87 -21.35 -10.21 -9.96
N ALA A 88 -21.05 -10.19 -11.26
CA ALA A 88 -20.24 -9.15 -11.89
C ALA A 88 -20.90 -7.76 -11.89
N ALA A 89 -22.24 -7.67 -11.91
CA ALA A 89 -22.94 -6.39 -11.88
C ALA A 89 -22.78 -5.73 -10.50
N GLU A 90 -23.03 -6.49 -9.43
CA GLU A 90 -22.81 -6.06 -8.05
C GLU A 90 -21.33 -5.73 -7.76
N ALA A 91 -20.40 -6.52 -8.32
CA ALA A 91 -18.97 -6.24 -8.21
C ALA A 91 -18.64 -4.86 -8.81
N LYS A 92 -19.19 -4.54 -9.98
CA LYS A 92 -18.95 -3.24 -10.64
C LYS A 92 -19.48 -2.07 -9.82
N GLU A 93 -20.65 -2.21 -9.20
CA GLU A 93 -21.26 -1.16 -8.37
C GLU A 93 -20.54 -0.94 -7.04
N SER A 94 -19.95 -2.00 -6.48
CA SER A 94 -19.28 -1.95 -5.17
C SER A 94 -17.79 -1.61 -5.25
N ALA A 95 -17.18 -1.64 -6.44
CA ALA A 95 -15.77 -1.36 -6.65
C ALA A 95 -15.41 0.08 -6.25
N ILE A 96 -14.42 0.22 -5.36
CA ILE A 96 -14.04 1.51 -4.76
C ILE A 96 -12.62 1.93 -5.11
N CYS A 97 -11.71 1.01 -5.42
CA CYS A 97 -10.42 1.34 -6.01
C CYS A 97 -9.79 0.10 -6.65
N SER A 98 -8.82 0.30 -7.53
CA SER A 98 -8.03 -0.78 -8.11
C SER A 98 -6.56 -0.38 -8.22
N ALA A 99 -5.69 -1.38 -8.23
CA ALA A 99 -4.26 -1.19 -8.45
C ALA A 99 -3.66 -2.36 -9.21
N LYS A 100 -2.78 -2.04 -10.17
CA LYS A 100 -2.10 -3.03 -10.99
C LYS A 100 -1.16 -3.88 -10.13
N VAL A 101 -1.21 -5.18 -10.36
CA VAL A 101 -0.29 -6.15 -9.78
C VAL A 101 0.96 -6.20 -10.66
N PRO A 102 2.18 -6.24 -10.09
CA PRO A 102 3.38 -6.53 -10.87
C PRO A 102 3.22 -7.87 -11.60
N SER A 103 3.43 -7.89 -12.92
CA SER A 103 3.10 -9.02 -13.82
C SER A 103 3.70 -10.40 -13.45
N LYS A 104 4.70 -10.45 -12.56
CA LYS A 104 5.38 -11.68 -12.11
C LYS A 104 5.15 -11.98 -10.62
N ALA A 105 4.41 -11.13 -9.92
CA ALA A 105 4.16 -11.32 -8.50
C ALA A 105 3.26 -12.53 -8.28
N LYS A 106 3.74 -13.48 -7.46
CA LYS A 106 2.93 -14.59 -6.93
C LYS A 106 2.34 -14.24 -5.56
N SER A 107 2.93 -13.26 -4.91
CA SER A 107 2.46 -12.68 -3.66
C SER A 107 2.65 -11.17 -3.67
N ALA A 108 1.76 -10.45 -2.99
CA ALA A 108 1.84 -9.00 -2.90
C ALA A 108 1.50 -8.49 -1.50
N ILE A 109 2.13 -7.39 -1.12
CA ILE A 109 1.69 -6.57 0.01
C ILE A 109 0.90 -5.39 -0.56
N ILE A 110 -0.27 -5.13 0.01
CA ILE A 110 -1.11 -3.99 -0.34
C ILE A 110 -1.10 -3.02 0.83
N VAL A 111 -0.68 -1.79 0.57
CA VAL A 111 -0.89 -0.67 1.48
C VAL A 111 -2.11 0.11 0.97
N ILE A 112 -3.19 0.07 1.75
CA ILE A 112 -4.45 0.75 1.46
C ILE A 112 -4.43 2.07 2.21
N VAL A 113 -4.71 3.17 1.51
CA VAL A 113 -4.66 4.52 2.06
C VAL A 113 -6.04 5.15 1.95
N GLY A 114 -6.61 5.56 3.08
CA GLY A 114 -7.85 6.35 3.10
C GLY A 114 -7.62 7.72 2.49
N MET A 115 -8.53 8.15 1.60
CA MET A 115 -8.49 9.48 1.00
C MET A 115 -9.36 10.47 1.80
N PRO A 116 -9.11 11.78 1.71
CA PRO A 116 -9.96 12.78 2.37
C PRO A 116 -11.45 12.62 1.99
N PRO A 117 -12.40 12.92 2.90
CA PRO A 117 -13.83 12.86 2.60
C PRO A 117 -14.18 13.65 1.32
N GLY A 118 -15.04 13.06 0.47
CA GLY A 118 -15.42 13.65 -0.82
C GLY A 118 -14.43 13.41 -1.97
N THR A 119 -13.34 12.67 -1.73
CA THR A 119 -12.44 12.22 -2.80
C THR A 119 -12.94 10.91 -3.41
N GLU A 120 -13.00 10.83 -4.74
CA GLU A 120 -13.22 9.59 -5.49
C GLU A 120 -11.96 9.24 -6.30
N PRO A 121 -11.39 8.03 -6.13
CA PRO A 121 -11.82 6.96 -5.22
C PRO A 121 -11.58 7.28 -3.73
N ALA A 122 -12.40 6.68 -2.85
CA ALA A 122 -12.30 6.86 -1.39
C ALA A 122 -11.02 6.24 -0.78
N TYR A 123 -10.37 5.34 -1.53
CA TYR A 123 -9.11 4.72 -1.15
C TYR A 123 -8.14 4.73 -2.32
N LYS A 124 -6.85 4.75 -1.99
CA LYS A 124 -5.76 4.44 -2.92
C LYS A 124 -5.05 3.17 -2.47
N MET A 125 -4.62 2.37 -3.42
CA MET A 125 -3.77 1.20 -3.14
C MET A 125 -2.36 1.40 -3.67
N VAL A 126 -1.41 0.92 -2.90
CA VAL A 126 -0.02 0.77 -3.30
C VAL A 126 0.34 -0.70 -3.18
N VAL A 127 0.75 -1.30 -4.30
CA VAL A 127 1.05 -2.74 -4.40
C VAL A 127 2.55 -2.94 -4.42
N LEU A 128 3.05 -3.76 -3.50
CA LEU A 128 4.43 -4.22 -3.46
C LEU A 128 4.46 -5.70 -3.82
N ASP A 129 5.44 -6.10 -4.63
CA ASP A 129 5.76 -7.51 -4.81
C ASP A 129 6.36 -8.05 -3.51
N ASP A 130 5.71 -9.08 -2.94
CA ASP A 130 6.10 -9.71 -1.67
C ASP A 130 7.07 -10.90 -1.90
N GLY A 131 7.49 -11.12 -3.14
CA GLY A 131 8.47 -12.14 -3.47
C GLY A 131 9.84 -11.84 -2.86
N PRO A 132 10.59 -12.87 -2.42
CA PRO A 132 11.90 -12.68 -1.79
C PRO A 132 12.95 -12.05 -2.72
N SER A 133 12.78 -12.14 -4.04
CA SER A 133 13.64 -11.46 -5.01
C SER A 133 13.31 -9.97 -5.18
N ALA A 134 12.06 -9.56 -4.93
CA ALA A 134 11.60 -8.19 -5.10
C ALA A 134 11.63 -7.40 -3.78
N PHE A 135 11.43 -8.08 -2.66
CA PHE A 135 11.55 -7.55 -1.31
C PHE A 135 12.29 -8.54 -0.39
N PRO A 136 13.64 -8.62 -0.52
CA PRO A 136 14.50 -9.44 0.32
C PRO A 136 14.37 -9.12 1.81
N LYS A 137 14.71 -10.09 2.66
CA LYS A 137 14.83 -9.88 4.10
C LYS A 137 15.97 -8.91 4.43
N GLY A 138 15.85 -8.21 5.56
CA GLY A 138 16.78 -7.16 5.99
C GLY A 138 16.59 -5.81 5.29
N GLU A 139 15.87 -5.77 4.17
CA GLU A 139 15.54 -4.52 3.47
C GLU A 139 14.34 -3.80 4.08
N SER A 140 14.21 -2.52 3.73
CA SER A 140 13.04 -1.72 4.07
C SER A 140 12.41 -1.09 2.83
N ARG A 141 11.15 -0.66 2.97
CA ARG A 141 10.42 0.14 1.99
C ARG A 141 9.88 1.38 2.69
N ALA A 142 9.88 2.52 2.02
CA ALA A 142 9.28 3.74 2.54
C ALA A 142 8.30 4.31 1.52
N LEU A 143 7.05 4.47 1.92
CA LEU A 143 6.00 5.12 1.16
C LEU A 143 5.78 6.52 1.74
N SER A 144 5.97 7.55 0.91
CA SER A 144 5.60 8.92 1.28
C SER A 144 4.20 9.23 0.80
N LEU A 145 3.32 9.66 1.71
CA LEU A 145 1.97 10.13 1.40
C LEU A 145 1.84 11.65 1.53
N ILE A 146 2.93 12.34 1.90
CA ILE A 146 2.93 13.79 2.07
C ILE A 146 3.24 14.47 0.73
N PRO A 147 2.67 15.66 0.46
CA PRO A 147 2.87 16.35 -0.83
C PRO A 147 4.22 17.08 -0.93
N VAL A 148 4.91 17.27 0.19
CA VAL A 148 6.22 17.94 0.25
C VAL A 148 7.35 16.93 0.06
N GLU A 149 8.54 17.42 -0.34
CA GLU A 149 9.74 16.59 -0.42
C GLU A 149 10.05 16.01 0.96
N ALA A 150 10.33 14.71 1.00
CA ALA A 150 10.77 14.01 2.19
C ALA A 150 12.08 13.28 1.92
N ALA A 151 12.77 12.94 2.99
CA ALA A 151 13.97 12.12 2.95
C ALA A 151 14.00 11.20 4.17
N ILE A 152 14.69 10.09 4.02
CA ILE A 152 14.97 9.15 5.09
C ILE A 152 16.46 8.92 5.20
N GLU A 153 16.94 8.86 6.43
CA GLU A 153 18.29 8.45 6.77
C GLU A 153 18.22 7.22 7.65
N ILE A 154 18.76 6.08 7.19
CA ILE A 154 18.81 4.83 7.95
C ILE A 154 20.23 4.28 7.92
N GLY A 155 20.92 4.29 9.06
CA GLY A 155 22.29 3.82 9.17
C GLY A 155 23.18 4.54 8.15
N GLU A 156 23.69 3.81 7.15
CA GLU A 156 24.49 4.36 6.06
C GLU A 156 23.71 5.00 4.90
N HIS A 157 22.40 4.80 4.83
CA HIS A 157 21.58 5.18 3.69
C HIS A 157 20.95 6.54 3.90
N LYS A 158 21.03 7.42 2.90
CA LYS A 158 20.27 8.68 2.84
C LYS A 158 19.58 8.77 1.50
N LEU A 159 18.25 8.68 1.50
CA LEU A 159 17.44 8.51 0.29
C LEU A 159 16.30 9.53 0.23
N PRO A 160 16.00 10.10 -0.94
CA PRO A 160 14.80 10.91 -1.13
C PRO A 160 13.56 10.02 -1.08
N LEU A 161 12.46 10.60 -0.60
CA LEU A 161 11.13 9.99 -0.58
C LEU A 161 10.17 10.83 -1.43
N GLU A 162 9.95 10.39 -2.65
CA GLU A 162 9.00 11.03 -3.56
C GLU A 162 7.54 10.80 -3.12
N SER A 163 6.72 11.85 -3.23
CA SER A 163 5.31 11.78 -2.88
C SER A 163 4.55 10.72 -3.68
N GLY A 164 3.78 9.90 -2.98
CA GLY A 164 2.97 8.82 -3.53
C GLY A 164 3.74 7.62 -4.08
N LYS A 165 5.08 7.57 -3.93
CA LYS A 165 5.94 6.51 -4.43
C LYS A 165 6.58 5.72 -3.30
N ILE A 166 6.97 4.48 -3.62
CA ILE A 166 7.76 3.63 -2.73
C ILE A 166 9.23 3.80 -3.06
N CYS A 167 10.01 4.14 -2.04
CA CYS A 167 11.45 4.09 -2.04
C CYS A 167 11.93 2.72 -1.52
N LYS A 168 12.85 2.09 -2.25
CA LYS A 168 13.53 0.87 -1.80
C LYS A 168 14.74 1.25 -0.97
N ILE A 169 14.85 0.66 0.21
CA ILE A 169 15.95 0.92 1.13
C ILE A 169 16.73 -0.39 1.28
N PRO A 170 18.02 -0.41 0.89
CA PRO A 170 18.85 -1.60 1.06
C PRO A 170 18.99 -2.00 2.53
N ALA A 171 19.47 -3.22 2.76
CA ALA A 171 19.77 -3.69 4.11
C ALA A 171 20.79 -2.77 4.80
N VAL A 172 20.60 -2.56 6.10
CA VAL A 172 21.45 -1.71 6.93
C VAL A 172 22.65 -2.52 7.42
N LYS A 173 23.86 -2.11 7.01
CA LYS A 173 25.12 -2.78 7.38
C LYS A 173 25.79 -2.11 8.57
N ARG A 174 25.68 -0.78 8.71
CA ARG A 174 26.26 -0.04 9.84
C ARG A 174 25.30 -0.07 11.03
N LYS A 175 25.52 -1.03 11.93
CA LYS A 175 24.76 -1.25 13.17
C LYS A 175 25.71 -1.25 14.37
N ASN A 176 25.22 -0.91 15.55
CA ASN A 176 25.96 -1.12 16.80
C ASN A 176 25.88 -2.60 17.27
N ASP A 177 26.50 -2.90 18.41
CA ASP A 177 26.56 -4.26 18.99
C ASP A 177 25.18 -4.86 19.34
N PHE A 178 24.12 -4.04 19.38
CA PHE A 178 22.74 -4.45 19.63
C PHE A 178 21.91 -4.57 18.34
N ASN A 179 22.55 -4.59 17.17
CA ASN A 179 21.92 -4.54 15.86
C ASN A 179 21.06 -3.27 15.65
N MET A 180 21.39 -2.15 16.28
CA MET A 180 20.65 -0.89 16.15
C MET A 180 21.32 0.08 15.20
N ALA A 181 20.53 0.88 14.49
CA ALA A 181 20.98 2.00 13.68
C ALA A 181 20.05 3.21 13.85
N GLN A 182 20.60 4.42 13.69
CA GLN A 182 19.80 5.64 13.67
C GLN A 182 18.89 5.64 12.44
N THR A 183 17.65 6.08 12.64
CA THR A 183 16.60 6.18 11.62
C THR A 183 15.91 7.52 11.77
N ASN A 184 16.20 8.42 10.84
CA ASN A 184 15.67 9.79 10.82
C ASN A 184 14.81 10.00 9.59
N PHE A 185 13.75 10.77 9.75
CA PHE A 185 12.92 11.23 8.66
C PHE A 185 12.88 12.75 8.65
N TYR A 186 13.00 13.29 7.45
CA TYR A 186 13.03 14.71 7.18
C TYR A 186 11.94 15.07 6.19
N TYR A 187 11.40 16.27 6.31
CA TYR A 187 10.62 16.91 5.26
C TYR A 187 11.21 18.27 4.94
N ARG A 188 10.98 18.74 3.72
CA ARG A 188 11.42 20.05 3.29
C ARG A 188 10.37 21.09 3.69
N ASN A 189 10.80 22.07 4.47
CA ASN A 189 10.04 23.27 4.79
C ASN A 189 10.81 24.47 4.26
N GLU A 190 10.27 25.13 3.23
CA GLU A 190 10.97 26.17 2.47
C GLU A 190 12.32 25.64 1.95
N GLU A 191 13.44 26.21 2.42
CA GLU A 191 14.79 25.84 2.02
C GLU A 191 15.48 24.90 3.03
N ARG A 192 14.80 24.49 4.10
CA ARG A 192 15.39 23.71 5.19
C ARG A 192 14.85 22.29 5.25
N TRP A 193 15.74 21.36 5.57
CA TRP A 193 15.36 20.00 5.97
C TRP A 193 15.05 20.00 7.46
N VAL A 194 13.82 19.65 7.81
CA VAL A 194 13.34 19.60 9.20
C VAL A 194 13.15 18.14 9.60
N PRO A 195 13.84 17.64 10.65
CA PRO A 195 13.56 16.31 11.16
C PRO A 195 12.18 16.30 11.82
N PHE A 196 11.39 15.26 11.57
CA PHE A 196 10.09 15.07 12.22
C PHE A 196 9.98 13.74 12.96
N THR A 197 10.93 12.83 12.76
CA THR A 197 11.05 11.59 13.53
C THR A 197 12.51 11.21 13.57
N GLU A 198 13.02 10.95 14.76
CA GLU A 198 14.37 10.45 15.02
C GLU A 198 14.25 9.26 15.97
N ARG A 199 14.77 8.09 15.57
CA ARG A 199 14.68 6.86 16.37
C ARG A 199 15.94 6.03 16.20
N GLN A 200 16.39 5.38 17.28
CA GLN A 200 17.23 4.19 17.12
C GLN A 200 16.34 2.97 16.94
N MET A 201 16.55 2.25 15.85
CA MET A 201 15.77 1.08 15.50
C MET A 201 16.66 -0.15 15.37
N GLN A 202 16.14 -1.31 15.79
CA GLN A 202 16.81 -2.58 15.60
C GLN A 202 16.60 -3.11 14.18
N TYR A 203 17.68 -3.53 13.53
CA TYR A 203 17.71 -4.08 12.17
C TYR A 203 18.23 -5.51 12.19
N LEU A 204 17.29 -6.46 12.18
CA LEU A 204 17.56 -7.89 12.13
C LEU A 204 17.48 -8.38 10.68
N GLU A 205 18.32 -9.35 10.32
CA GLU A 205 18.41 -9.88 8.95
C GLU A 205 17.12 -10.54 8.49
N ASP A 206 16.33 -11.10 9.40
CA ASP A 206 15.06 -11.75 9.08
C ASP A 206 13.87 -10.80 8.93
N TYR A 207 14.05 -9.51 9.27
CA TYR A 207 12.95 -8.55 9.31
C TYR A 207 12.90 -7.78 8.01
N ARG A 208 11.68 -7.53 7.54
CA ARG A 208 11.39 -6.49 6.56
C ARG A 208 10.66 -5.36 7.27
N ARG A 209 10.87 -4.11 6.83
CA ARG A 209 10.13 -2.96 7.36
C ARG A 209 9.46 -2.18 6.26
N ILE A 210 8.23 -1.73 6.52
CA ILE A 210 7.54 -0.77 5.68
C ILE A 210 7.27 0.48 6.51
N PHE A 211 7.79 1.61 6.05
CA PHE A 211 7.53 2.91 6.61
C PHE A 211 6.45 3.60 5.79
N VAL A 212 5.41 4.11 6.44
CA VAL A 212 4.39 4.94 5.83
C VAL A 212 4.51 6.33 6.44
N VAL A 213 4.99 7.29 5.65
CA VAL A 213 5.11 8.71 6.03
C VAL A 213 3.81 9.42 5.67
N HIS A 214 3.15 10.03 6.65
CA HIS A 214 1.84 10.67 6.46
C HIS A 214 1.66 11.89 7.35
N VAL A 215 0.59 12.65 7.10
CA VAL A 215 0.13 13.74 7.98
C VAL A 215 -1.24 13.34 8.52
N THR A 216 -1.38 13.38 9.85
CA THR A 216 -2.68 13.21 10.51
C THR A 216 -3.42 14.54 10.50
N PRO A 217 -4.76 14.58 10.32
CA PRO A 217 -5.52 15.82 10.39
C PRO A 217 -5.23 16.61 11.67
N GLY A 218 -4.90 17.89 11.54
CA GLY A 218 -4.54 18.78 12.65
C GLY A 218 -3.09 18.68 13.14
N ALA A 219 -2.28 17.76 12.60
CA ALA A 219 -0.87 17.67 12.96
C ALA A 219 -0.05 18.82 12.37
N VAL A 220 0.88 19.36 13.16
CA VAL A 220 1.80 20.44 12.75
C VAL A 220 3.02 19.93 11.96
N ALA A 221 3.25 18.62 11.98
CA ALA A 221 4.35 17.96 11.28
C ALA A 221 3.91 16.56 10.80
N PRO A 222 4.58 15.98 9.80
CA PRO A 222 4.37 14.59 9.42
C PRO A 222 4.69 13.62 10.55
N THR A 223 4.26 12.37 10.40
CA THR A 223 4.60 11.26 11.28
C THR A 223 4.89 10.00 10.46
N VAL A 224 5.42 8.97 11.11
CA VAL A 224 5.76 7.69 10.48
C VAL A 224 5.09 6.53 11.20
N THR A 225 4.37 5.73 10.43
CA THR A 225 3.96 4.40 10.87
C THR A 225 4.99 3.37 10.39
N SER A 226 5.49 2.55 11.31
CA SER A 226 6.45 1.48 11.03
C SER A 226 5.75 0.12 11.13
N ILE A 227 5.77 -0.63 10.05
CA ILE A 227 5.22 -1.99 9.99
C ILE A 227 6.40 -2.94 9.96
N VAL A 228 6.44 -3.88 10.90
CA VAL A 228 7.49 -4.91 10.96
C VAL A 228 6.93 -6.19 10.39
N ASP A 229 7.48 -6.59 9.27
CA ASP A 229 7.15 -7.85 8.62
C ASP A 229 8.19 -8.88 9.03
N VAL A 230 7.86 -9.59 10.08
CA VAL A 230 8.55 -10.81 10.49
C VAL A 230 7.89 -11.93 9.70
N ALA A 231 8.58 -12.46 8.69
CA ALA A 231 8.07 -13.62 7.96
C ALA A 231 7.68 -14.70 8.98
N PRO A 232 6.52 -15.37 8.84
CA PRO A 232 6.19 -16.48 9.72
C PRO A 232 7.35 -17.47 9.67
N ALA A 233 7.84 -17.88 10.84
CA ALA A 233 8.91 -18.85 10.93
C ALA A 233 8.57 -20.03 10.02
N THR A 234 9.46 -20.37 9.09
CA THR A 234 9.31 -21.62 8.34
C THR A 234 9.24 -22.71 9.39
N VAL A 235 8.09 -23.38 9.51
CA VAL A 235 7.95 -24.56 10.38
C VAL A 235 9.11 -25.49 10.01
N PRO A 236 9.95 -25.91 10.98
CA PRO A 236 11.04 -26.83 10.69
C PRO A 236 10.46 -28.00 9.90
N LYS A 237 11.05 -28.31 8.73
CA LYS A 237 10.74 -29.58 8.07
C LYS A 237 11.09 -30.66 9.08
N GLU A 238 10.11 -31.46 9.49
CA GLU A 238 10.40 -32.66 10.25
C GLU A 238 11.48 -33.44 9.50
N PRO A 239 12.54 -33.91 10.19
CA PRO A 239 13.51 -34.79 9.56
C PRO A 239 12.75 -36.03 9.07
N GLY A 240 12.73 -36.22 7.75
CA GLY A 240 12.21 -37.43 7.11
C GLY A 240 13.14 -38.62 7.29
#